data_AF-A0A6H2DJX9-F1
#
_entry.id   AF-A0A6H2DJX9-F1
#
_cell.length_a   1.000
_cell.length_b   1.000
_cell.length_c   1.000
_cell.angle_alpha   90.00
_cell.angle_beta   90.00
_cell.angle_gamma   90.00
#
_symmetry.space_group_name_H-M   'P 1'
#
loop_
_entity.id
_entity.type
_entity.pdbx_description
1 polymer ?
#
loop_
_entity_poly.entity_id
_entity_poly.type
_entity_poly.pdbx_seq_one_letter_code
_entity_poly.pdbx_strand_id
1 'polypeptide(L)'
;MIKKLILFVTIISATLLTGPAQADPADISAASRSVVRVVLAAKDGNKVAFVGHGSGFAVAPDKIVTNAHVIEIARQEPSVVIGIIPSQGGKSYGGRVIAFSPDNDLALIQVLDGGRLPPMTIFGGNVADGADVVAIGYPGSVDRAQGLNLDDMITPMSPVKTRGSISGGRSTKQFDTILHTAPIASGNSGGPLIDNCGRILGANSFGSLSDGNDAEFGFAVSAKEILSFLRKAGVKVGATATPCRSAAEISREEQERENAERAKVEALEKAETAERGAKTEKLRTTVSQDIIAERENQMAIAALLLVLSLVAVSGGFYLMTQSKRNPAIAAFGGAAVLLLGAVIVFLSRPSFSEIEDRVALAMKEGSENQQQAITVASSGKYQCTINPDRSRITVSQQNELPLEWTDGGCVNGRTQYGRDGAKWSRIFVPNEEQTVTINSFQPDRSEFTEERYLLGLDAMTKARAIRQKYGNKACTADAKVLADVEDMVKAIRAELPGSVNERLVYECARVKD
;
A
#
# COMPACT_ATOMS: atom_id res chain seq x y z
N MET A 1 29.00 -29.81 -44.44
CA MET A 1 28.84 -30.06 -42.99
C MET A 1 29.77 -29.20 -42.11
N ILE A 2 30.14 -27.98 -42.54
CA ILE A 2 31.00 -27.06 -41.76
C ILE A 2 30.44 -25.65 -41.99
N LYS A 3 29.39 -25.28 -41.26
CA LYS A 3 28.84 -23.89 -41.20
C LYS A 3 27.73 -23.69 -40.14
N LYS A 4 27.52 -24.64 -39.22
CA LYS A 4 26.49 -24.56 -38.15
C LYS A 4 27.07 -24.62 -36.73
N LEU A 5 28.38 -24.43 -36.54
CA LEU A 5 29.03 -24.61 -35.24
C LEU A 5 29.84 -23.39 -34.75
N ILE A 6 29.53 -22.17 -35.23
CA ILE A 6 30.20 -20.92 -34.79
C ILE A 6 29.15 -19.84 -34.44
N LEU A 7 27.91 -20.23 -34.13
CA LEU A 7 26.86 -19.30 -33.69
C LEU A 7 26.26 -19.66 -32.32
N PHE A 8 27.01 -20.42 -31.50
CA PHE A 8 26.55 -20.88 -30.19
C PHE A 8 27.56 -20.70 -29.05
N VAL A 9 28.65 -19.95 -29.27
CA VAL A 9 29.71 -19.74 -28.27
C VAL A 9 29.91 -18.25 -27.91
N THR A 10 29.14 -17.34 -28.49
CA THR A 10 29.26 -15.88 -28.26
C THR A 10 28.03 -15.22 -27.63
N ILE A 11 27.17 -15.98 -26.94
CA ILE A 11 26.00 -15.45 -26.18
C ILE A 11 25.86 -16.12 -24.80
N ILE A 12 26.95 -16.60 -24.18
CA ILE A 12 26.93 -17.08 -22.78
C ILE A 12 28.22 -16.61 -22.08
N SER A 13 28.45 -15.30 -22.03
CA SER A 13 29.48 -14.67 -21.19
C SER A 13 29.15 -13.19 -20.96
N ALA A 14 27.90 -12.90 -20.62
CA ALA A 14 27.49 -11.57 -20.14
C ALA A 14 26.41 -11.65 -19.03
N THR A 15 26.30 -12.78 -18.32
CA THR A 15 25.75 -12.79 -16.96
C THR A 15 26.87 -12.38 -16.00
N LEU A 16 27.35 -11.15 -16.18
CA LEU A 16 28.09 -10.45 -15.15
C LEU A 16 27.12 -10.27 -13.99
N LEU A 17 27.40 -11.03 -12.94
CA LEU A 17 27.10 -10.73 -11.55
C LEU A 17 27.21 -9.22 -11.31
N THR A 18 26.09 -8.54 -11.43
CA THR A 18 25.83 -7.23 -10.84
C THR A 18 24.61 -7.42 -9.97
N GLY A 19 24.80 -8.15 -8.86
CA GLY A 19 23.93 -7.86 -7.73
C GLY A 19 24.11 -6.37 -7.45
N PRO A 20 23.04 -5.56 -7.31
CA PRO A 20 23.24 -4.21 -6.82
C PRO A 20 24.02 -4.35 -5.51
N ALA A 21 24.99 -3.46 -5.26
CA ALA A 21 25.35 -3.15 -3.90
C ALA A 21 24.03 -2.82 -3.20
N GLN A 22 23.47 -3.80 -2.48
CA GLN A 22 22.14 -3.68 -1.90
C GLN A 22 22.26 -2.56 -0.90
N ALA A 23 21.74 -1.37 -1.25
CA ALA A 23 21.57 -0.31 -0.30
C ALA A 23 20.89 -0.91 0.94
N ASP A 24 21.31 -0.48 2.13
CA ASP A 24 20.70 -0.99 3.35
C ASP A 24 19.18 -0.88 3.25
N PRO A 25 18.43 -1.93 3.63
CA PRO A 25 16.97 -1.88 3.59
C PRO A 25 16.47 -0.61 4.26
N ALA A 26 15.42 0.00 3.72
CA ALA A 26 14.88 1.27 4.19
C ALA A 26 14.64 1.29 5.71
N ASP A 27 14.32 0.14 6.30
CA ASP A 27 14.11 -0.03 7.73
C ASP A 27 15.39 0.05 8.56
N ILE A 28 16.51 -0.52 8.07
CA ILE A 28 17.82 -0.43 8.74
C ILE A 28 18.33 1.02 8.70
N SER A 29 18.13 1.69 7.56
CA SER A 29 18.43 3.12 7.43
C SER A 29 17.57 3.96 8.38
N ALA A 30 16.28 3.63 8.52
CA ALA A 30 15.39 4.29 9.47
C ALA A 30 15.79 4.07 10.93
N ALA A 31 16.09 2.83 11.31
CA ALA A 31 16.60 2.48 12.63
C ALA A 31 17.89 3.24 12.95
N SER A 32 18.84 3.32 12.00
CA SER A 32 20.11 4.04 12.16
C SER A 32 19.93 5.51 12.53
N ARG A 33 18.84 6.16 12.09
CA ARG A 33 18.53 7.57 12.43
C ARG A 33 18.07 7.79 13.88
N SER A 34 17.74 6.70 14.55
CA SER A 34 17.33 6.68 15.96
C SER A 34 18.51 6.37 16.88
N VAL A 35 19.65 5.95 16.31
CA VAL A 35 20.88 5.64 17.05
C VAL A 35 21.71 6.91 17.21
N VAL A 36 22.29 7.06 18.39
CA VAL A 36 23.10 8.20 18.80
C VAL A 36 24.44 7.73 19.33
N ARG A 37 25.48 8.55 19.14
CA ARG A 37 26.72 8.41 19.90
C ARG A 37 26.51 9.11 21.24
N VAL A 38 26.79 8.41 22.32
CA VAL A 38 26.78 8.95 23.68
C VAL A 38 28.22 9.29 24.04
N VAL A 39 28.53 10.57 24.15
CA VAL A 39 29.89 11.04 24.46
C VAL A 39 29.94 11.50 25.92
N LEU A 40 30.98 11.08 26.63
CA LEU A 40 31.33 11.60 27.94
C LEU A 40 32.49 12.58 27.81
N ALA A 41 32.30 13.79 28.33
CA ALA A 41 33.33 14.82 28.33
C ALA A 41 33.48 15.42 29.72
N ALA A 42 34.72 15.54 30.20
CA ALA A 42 35.04 16.22 31.45
C ALA A 42 35.28 17.70 31.17
N LYS A 43 34.71 18.56 32.00
CA LYS A 43 34.97 20.00 31.98
C LYS A 43 35.91 20.38 33.12
N ASP A 44 37.09 20.87 32.77
CA ASP A 44 38.02 21.50 33.71
C ASP A 44 38.29 22.95 33.28
N GLY A 45 37.62 23.89 33.95
CA GLY A 45 37.62 25.31 33.55
C GLY A 45 37.07 25.52 32.13
N ASN A 46 37.95 25.99 31.22
CA ASN A 46 37.66 26.17 29.78
C ASN A 46 38.13 24.98 28.92
N LYS A 47 38.73 23.93 29.50
CA LYS A 47 39.18 22.75 28.77
C LYS A 47 38.11 21.68 28.83
N VAL A 48 37.78 21.12 27.67
CA VAL A 48 36.92 19.94 27.52
C VAL A 48 37.83 18.77 27.16
N ALA A 49 37.82 17.73 27.98
CA ALA A 49 38.57 16.51 27.74
C ALA A 49 37.61 15.36 27.41
N PHE A 50 37.94 14.58 26.39
CA PHE A 50 37.23 13.35 26.08
C PHE A 50 37.47 12.31 27.17
N VAL A 51 36.41 11.78 27.75
CA VAL A 51 36.47 10.73 28.79
C VAL A 51 36.19 9.37 28.17
N GLY A 52 35.18 9.30 27.31
CA GLY A 52 34.76 8.06 26.69
C GLY A 52 33.54 8.26 25.81
N HIS A 53 33.12 7.19 25.16
CA HIS A 53 31.90 7.17 24.37
C HIS A 53 31.30 5.76 24.33
N GLY A 54 30.02 5.71 24.01
CA GLY A 54 29.30 4.51 23.60
C GLY A 54 28.22 4.87 22.61
N SER A 55 27.28 3.96 22.43
CA SER A 55 26.11 4.13 21.60
C SER A 55 24.85 4.19 22.45
N GLY A 56 23.75 4.65 21.85
CA GLY A 56 22.43 4.63 22.44
C GLY A 56 21.37 4.67 21.35
N PHE A 57 20.11 4.44 21.70
CA PHE A 57 19.00 4.54 20.76
C PHE A 57 17.76 5.15 21.39
N ALA A 58 16.99 5.88 20.57
CA ALA A 58 15.76 6.53 20.98
C ALA A 58 14.60 5.51 21.11
N VAL A 59 13.97 5.48 22.28
CA VAL A 59 12.76 4.67 22.56
C VAL A 59 11.51 5.54 22.73
N ALA A 60 11.70 6.84 22.92
CA ALA A 60 10.70 7.90 22.83
C ALA A 60 11.41 9.14 22.25
N PRO A 61 10.67 10.18 21.79
CA PRO A 61 11.29 11.31 21.09
C PRO A 61 12.48 11.95 21.82
N ASP A 62 12.46 11.97 23.15
CA ASP A 62 13.46 12.62 24.00
C ASP A 62 14.12 11.65 25.00
N LYS A 63 13.97 10.34 24.80
CA LYS A 63 14.49 9.30 25.70
C LYS A 63 15.39 8.32 24.97
N ILE A 64 16.63 8.21 25.44
CA ILE A 64 17.66 7.32 24.91
C ILE A 64 17.93 6.19 25.90
N VAL A 65 17.88 4.95 25.43
CA VAL A 65 18.45 3.81 26.15
C VAL A 65 19.92 3.65 25.76
N THR A 66 20.76 3.36 26.74
CA THR A 66 22.17 2.97 26.58
C THR A 66 22.52 1.95 27.68
N ASN A 67 23.75 1.47 27.71
CA ASN A 67 24.20 0.63 28.83
C ASN A 67 24.55 1.44 30.08
N ALA A 68 24.44 0.81 31.25
CA ALA A 68 24.77 1.45 32.53
C ALA A 68 26.25 1.81 32.59
N HIS A 69 27.14 0.89 32.21
CA HIS A 69 28.59 1.13 32.25
C HIS A 69 29.04 2.27 31.33
N VAL A 70 28.31 2.57 30.24
CA VAL A 70 28.63 3.67 29.32
C VAL A 70 28.55 5.04 30.00
N ILE A 71 27.67 5.20 30.99
CA ILE A 71 27.44 6.48 31.67
C ILE A 71 27.79 6.47 33.16
N GLU A 72 28.36 5.38 33.66
CA GLU A 72 28.69 5.21 35.08
C GLU A 72 29.63 6.31 35.59
N ILE A 73 30.66 6.65 34.82
CA ILE A 73 31.64 7.70 35.18
C ILE A 73 30.94 9.05 35.35
N ALA A 74 29.96 9.38 34.51
CA ALA A 74 29.21 10.64 34.60
C ALA A 74 28.33 10.74 35.86
N ARG A 75 28.09 9.62 36.56
CA ARG A 75 27.41 9.61 37.86
C ARG A 75 28.36 9.72 39.03
N GLN A 76 29.59 9.26 38.87
CA GLN A 76 30.62 9.27 39.91
C GLN A 76 31.35 10.61 39.95
N GLU A 77 31.55 11.24 38.79
CA GLU A 77 32.32 12.48 38.61
C GLU A 77 31.42 13.65 38.15
N PRO A 78 31.13 14.63 39.03
CA PRO A 78 30.24 15.76 38.70
C PRO A 78 30.75 16.67 37.56
N SER A 79 32.05 16.62 37.26
CA SER A 79 32.68 17.39 36.17
C SER A 79 32.43 16.78 34.78
N VAL A 80 31.90 15.54 34.72
CA VAL A 80 31.64 14.82 33.47
C VAL A 80 30.21 15.08 33.01
N VAL A 81 30.09 15.56 31.78
CA VAL A 81 28.81 15.82 31.12
C VAL A 81 28.55 14.79 30.01
N ILE A 82 27.26 14.56 29.74
CA ILE A 82 26.81 13.63 28.70
C ILE A 82 26.40 14.43 27.46
N GLY A 83 27.03 14.13 26.33
CA GLY A 83 26.64 14.58 25.01
C GLY A 83 25.87 13.50 24.25
N ILE A 84 24.79 13.89 23.59
CA ILE A 84 24.00 13.06 22.68
C ILE A 84 24.20 13.58 21.27
N ILE A 85 24.87 12.79 20.45
CA ILE A 85 25.26 13.13 19.08
C ILE A 85 24.37 12.29 18.14
N PRO A 86 23.39 12.91 17.46
CA PRO A 86 22.54 12.21 16.51
C PRO A 86 23.29 11.63 15.31
N SER A 87 22.65 10.75 14.55
CA SER A 87 23.24 10.20 13.33
C SER A 87 23.31 11.17 12.15
N GLN A 88 22.61 12.31 12.25
CA GLN A 88 22.38 13.26 11.16
C GLN A 88 21.96 14.62 11.72
N GLY A 89 22.00 15.65 10.87
CA GLY A 89 21.71 17.03 11.25
C GLY A 89 22.98 17.75 11.71
N GLY A 90 22.81 18.93 12.32
CA GLY A 90 23.93 19.81 12.70
C GLY A 90 23.98 20.16 14.18
N LYS A 91 23.15 19.54 15.03
CA LYS A 91 23.06 19.88 16.45
C LYS A 91 23.29 18.65 17.32
N SER A 92 24.18 18.78 18.29
CA SER A 92 24.38 17.85 19.40
C SER A 92 23.65 18.38 20.63
N TYR A 93 23.24 17.48 21.52
CA TYR A 93 22.40 17.81 22.67
C TYR A 93 23.06 17.40 23.99
N GLY A 94 22.71 18.07 25.08
CA GLY A 94 23.02 17.57 26.41
C GLY A 94 22.16 16.36 26.78
N GLY A 95 22.68 15.49 27.63
CA GLY A 95 21.97 14.34 28.19
C GLY A 95 21.91 14.42 29.72
N ARG A 96 20.79 13.97 30.30
CA ARG A 96 20.64 13.78 31.75
C ARG A 96 20.16 12.36 32.05
N VAL A 97 20.86 11.65 32.92
CA VAL A 97 20.44 10.31 33.40
C VAL A 97 19.16 10.45 34.22
N ILE A 98 18.12 9.68 33.88
CA ILE A 98 16.84 9.67 34.59
C ILE A 98 16.47 8.28 35.16
N ALA A 99 17.07 7.22 34.66
CA ALA A 99 17.03 5.89 35.28
C ALA A 99 18.36 5.17 35.04
N PHE A 100 18.77 4.33 35.99
CA PHE A 100 20.03 3.61 35.97
C PHE A 100 19.87 2.28 36.68
N SER A 101 20.28 1.21 36.02
CA SER A 101 20.14 -0.17 36.50
C SER A 101 21.40 -0.95 36.16
N PRO A 102 22.37 -1.04 37.08
CA PRO A 102 23.61 -1.78 36.84
C PRO A 102 23.37 -3.29 36.77
N ASP A 103 22.35 -3.81 37.46
CA ASP A 103 22.04 -5.25 37.53
C ASP A 103 21.73 -5.88 36.16
N ASN A 104 21.17 -5.10 35.24
CA ASN A 104 20.90 -5.52 33.86
C ASN A 104 21.61 -4.63 32.82
N ASP A 105 22.61 -3.86 33.26
CA ASP A 105 23.43 -2.98 32.44
C ASP A 105 22.63 -2.02 31.54
N LEU A 106 21.60 -1.37 32.07
CA LEU A 106 20.77 -0.40 31.35
C LEU A 106 20.73 0.97 32.01
N ALA A 107 20.74 2.02 31.20
CA ALA A 107 20.48 3.39 31.62
C ALA A 107 19.54 4.11 30.65
N LEU A 108 18.80 5.08 31.19
CA LEU A 108 17.88 5.93 30.45
C LEU A 108 18.34 7.37 30.54
N ILE A 109 18.55 8.01 29.41
CA ILE A 109 18.98 9.39 29.29
C ILE A 109 17.84 10.22 28.68
N GLN A 110 17.55 11.35 29.33
CA GLN A 110 16.73 12.42 28.81
C GLN A 110 17.57 13.33 27.90
N VAL A 111 17.12 13.55 26.67
CA VAL A 111 17.72 14.55 25.77
C VAL A 111 17.28 15.96 26.21
N LEU A 112 18.22 16.89 26.30
CA LEU A 112 18.00 18.28 26.73
C LEU A 112 17.78 19.21 25.53
N ASP A 113 17.51 20.49 25.81
CA ASP A 113 17.44 21.58 24.82
C ASP A 113 16.46 21.36 23.66
N GLY A 114 15.35 20.68 23.96
CA GLY A 114 14.29 20.37 23.00
C GLY A 114 14.69 19.35 21.91
N GLY A 115 15.79 18.61 22.10
CA GLY A 115 16.22 17.59 21.16
C GLY A 115 15.19 16.47 21.04
N ARG A 116 14.83 16.13 19.79
CA ARG A 116 13.88 15.07 19.45
C ARG A 116 14.47 14.15 18.38
N LEU A 117 14.32 12.85 18.58
CA LEU A 117 14.81 11.79 17.71
C LEU A 117 13.66 10.85 17.32
N PRO A 118 13.72 10.21 16.15
CA PRO A 118 12.73 9.21 15.79
C PRO A 118 12.83 8.03 16.78
N PRO A 119 11.74 7.65 17.47
CA PRO A 119 11.78 6.50 18.37
C PRO A 119 11.71 5.19 17.59
N MET A 120 12.38 4.16 18.12
CA MET A 120 12.33 2.80 17.59
C MET A 120 11.29 1.95 18.31
N THR A 121 10.70 1.02 17.57
CA THR A 121 9.82 -0.01 18.13
C THR A 121 10.63 -1.16 18.70
N ILE A 122 10.21 -1.68 19.84
CA ILE A 122 10.79 -2.87 20.46
C ILE A 122 10.05 -4.11 19.98
N PHE A 123 10.77 -5.18 19.65
CA PHE A 123 10.14 -6.47 19.38
C PHE A 123 9.78 -7.15 20.71
N GLY A 124 8.48 -7.36 20.93
CA GLY A 124 7.94 -7.99 22.14
C GLY A 124 7.74 -9.50 22.02
N GLY A 125 8.07 -10.08 20.87
CA GLY A 125 7.98 -11.53 20.63
C GLY A 125 9.26 -12.29 20.99
N ASN A 126 9.25 -13.60 20.77
CA ASN A 126 10.44 -14.44 20.93
C ASN A 126 11.31 -14.35 19.68
N VAL A 127 12.62 -14.14 19.89
CA VAL A 127 13.60 -14.13 18.80
C VAL A 127 14.01 -15.56 18.48
N ALA A 128 13.91 -15.96 17.21
CA ALA A 128 14.29 -17.30 16.78
C ALA A 128 15.82 -17.41 16.60
N ASP A 129 16.36 -18.58 16.92
CA ASP A 129 17.75 -18.92 16.59
C ASP A 129 17.94 -18.89 15.07
N GLY A 130 19.11 -18.42 14.62
CA GLY A 130 19.42 -18.23 13.21
C GLY A 130 18.77 -17.00 12.56
N ALA A 131 17.93 -16.23 13.27
CA ALA A 131 17.36 -14.99 12.73
C ALA A 131 18.46 -13.97 12.41
N ASP A 132 18.35 -13.31 11.26
CA ASP A 132 19.25 -12.23 10.85
C ASP A 132 19.11 -11.02 11.78
N VAL A 133 20.25 -10.45 12.15
CA VAL A 133 20.33 -9.27 12.99
C VAL A 133 21.33 -8.26 12.47
N VAL A 134 21.11 -7.01 12.85
CA VAL A 134 22.06 -5.91 12.60
C VAL A 134 22.38 -5.24 13.93
N ALA A 135 23.66 -5.16 14.27
CA ALA A 135 24.14 -4.30 15.35
C ALA A 135 24.46 -2.92 14.77
N ILE A 136 23.93 -1.87 15.41
CA ILE A 136 24.15 -0.49 14.99
C ILE A 136 24.84 0.28 16.12
N GLY A 137 25.91 0.99 15.81
CA GLY A 137 26.63 1.78 16.81
C GLY A 137 27.81 2.57 16.25
N TYR A 138 28.65 3.04 17.17
CA TYR A 138 29.81 3.87 16.90
C TYR A 138 31.08 3.20 17.45
N PRO A 139 31.63 2.20 16.75
CA PRO A 139 32.78 1.46 17.22
C PRO A 139 34.05 2.31 17.12
N GLY A 140 34.74 2.48 18.25
CA GLY A 140 35.96 3.31 18.31
C GLY A 140 37.12 2.75 17.46
N SER A 141 37.09 1.48 17.08
CA SER A 141 38.05 0.91 16.13
C SER A 141 37.89 1.48 14.72
N VAL A 142 36.65 1.74 14.29
CA VAL A 142 36.37 2.40 13.00
C VAL A 142 36.75 3.87 13.07
N ASP A 143 36.43 4.54 14.17
CA ASP A 143 36.80 5.95 14.39
C ASP A 143 38.33 6.12 14.29
N ARG A 144 39.12 5.24 14.92
CA ARG A 144 40.59 5.24 14.81
C ARG A 144 41.07 4.93 13.40
N ALA A 145 40.47 3.94 12.72
CA ALA A 145 40.85 3.58 11.36
C ALA A 145 40.57 4.69 10.35
N GLN A 146 39.55 5.52 10.61
CA GLN A 146 39.21 6.71 9.83
C GLN A 146 40.01 7.95 10.23
N GLY A 147 40.77 7.90 11.33
CA GLY A 147 41.55 9.04 11.83
C GLY A 147 40.69 10.16 12.42
N LEU A 148 39.51 9.84 12.96
CA LEU A 148 38.62 10.82 13.55
C LEU A 148 39.25 11.46 14.79
N ASN A 149 39.14 12.78 14.90
CA ASN A 149 39.53 13.55 16.06
C ASN A 149 38.32 13.82 16.99
N LEU A 150 38.53 14.55 18.09
CA LEU A 150 37.47 14.83 19.06
C LEU A 150 36.33 15.67 18.47
N ASP A 151 36.62 16.62 17.58
CA ASP A 151 35.62 17.46 16.93
C ASP A 151 34.75 16.63 15.97
N ASP A 152 35.35 15.64 15.30
CA ASP A 152 34.62 14.68 14.46
C ASP A 152 33.69 13.80 15.32
N MET A 153 34.13 13.40 16.51
CA MET A 153 33.36 12.52 17.41
C MET A 153 32.11 13.19 17.99
N ILE A 154 32.10 14.52 18.13
CA ILE A 154 30.96 15.31 18.60
C ILE A 154 30.08 15.87 17.47
N THR A 155 30.46 15.62 16.22
CA THR A 155 29.71 15.99 15.03
C THR A 155 28.77 14.86 14.61
N PRO A 156 27.49 15.15 14.31
CA PRO A 156 26.56 14.12 13.84
C PRO A 156 27.08 13.34 12.63
N MET A 157 27.11 12.01 12.75
CA MET A 157 27.57 11.12 11.68
C MET A 157 26.80 9.81 11.68
N SER A 158 26.69 9.17 10.52
CA SER A 158 25.97 7.90 10.41
C SER A 158 26.68 6.79 11.20
N PRO A 159 25.94 5.94 11.93
CA PRO A 159 26.52 4.83 12.66
C PRO A 159 27.00 3.72 11.72
N VAL A 160 27.89 2.89 12.25
CA VAL A 160 28.32 1.64 11.62
C VAL A 160 27.24 0.58 11.83
N LYS A 161 27.02 -0.23 10.78
CA LYS A 161 26.08 -1.36 10.78
C LYS A 161 26.86 -2.64 10.53
N THR A 162 26.71 -3.62 11.40
CA THR A 162 27.30 -4.96 11.22
C THR A 162 26.20 -6.01 11.25
N ARG A 163 26.26 -6.95 10.30
CA ARG A 163 25.25 -8.01 10.15
C ARG A 163 25.74 -9.30 10.78
N GLY A 164 24.81 -10.08 11.31
CA GLY A 164 25.05 -11.43 11.79
C GLY A 164 23.74 -12.15 12.01
N SER A 165 23.75 -13.19 12.83
CA SER A 165 22.59 -13.99 13.16
C SER A 165 22.56 -14.32 14.65
N ILE A 166 21.37 -14.65 15.16
CA ILE A 166 21.21 -15.15 16.52
C ILE A 166 21.82 -16.54 16.66
N SER A 167 22.73 -16.70 17.62
CA SER A 167 23.38 -17.97 17.94
C SER A 167 22.74 -18.70 19.12
N GLY A 168 21.83 -18.04 19.83
CA GLY A 168 21.08 -18.62 20.95
C GLY A 168 20.64 -17.59 21.98
N GLY A 169 19.40 -17.69 22.45
CA GLY A 169 18.94 -16.99 23.67
C GLY A 169 19.51 -17.66 24.92
N ARG A 170 20.78 -17.43 25.25
CA ARG A 170 21.34 -17.87 26.53
C ARG A 170 21.31 -16.71 27.50
N SER A 171 20.50 -16.80 28.55
CA SER A 171 20.64 -15.92 29.72
C SER A 171 22.05 -16.09 30.27
N THR A 172 22.79 -14.99 30.42
CA THR A 172 23.91 -14.99 31.39
C THR A 172 23.36 -15.37 32.77
N LYS A 173 24.23 -15.74 33.71
CA LYS A 173 23.80 -16.07 35.09
C LYS A 173 23.13 -14.89 35.82
N GLN A 174 23.14 -13.67 35.28
CA GLN A 174 22.70 -12.44 35.95
C GLN A 174 21.41 -11.86 35.35
N PHE A 175 21.29 -11.78 34.02
CA PHE A 175 20.09 -11.26 33.33
C PHE A 175 19.96 -11.84 31.91
N ASP A 176 18.78 -11.63 31.31
CA ASP A 176 18.42 -12.20 30.02
C ASP A 176 19.19 -11.51 28.87
N THR A 177 19.89 -12.32 28.07
CA THR A 177 20.78 -11.85 27.00
C THR A 177 20.57 -12.62 25.70
N ILE A 178 20.88 -11.95 24.60
CA ILE A 178 20.87 -12.50 23.24
C ILE A 178 22.31 -12.66 22.78
N LEU A 179 22.67 -13.89 22.38
CA LEU A 179 23.95 -14.19 21.73
C LEU A 179 23.81 -14.05 20.21
N HIS A 180 24.72 -13.32 19.59
CA HIS A 180 24.72 -13.13 18.13
C HIS A 180 26.13 -13.14 17.53
N THR A 181 26.21 -13.30 16.21
CA THR A 181 27.47 -13.28 15.45
C THR A 181 27.78 -11.93 14.81
N ALA A 182 26.89 -10.93 14.90
CA ALA A 182 27.16 -9.61 14.33
C ALA A 182 28.41 -9.00 15.02
N PRO A 183 29.47 -8.64 14.25
CA PRO A 183 30.70 -8.11 14.84
C PRO A 183 30.45 -6.85 15.64
N ILE A 184 30.92 -6.81 16.89
CA ILE A 184 30.84 -5.63 17.75
C ILE A 184 32.21 -5.29 18.34
N ALA A 185 32.46 -4.00 18.54
CA ALA A 185 33.67 -3.50 19.19
C ALA A 185 33.31 -2.45 20.24
N SER A 186 34.27 -2.09 21.11
CA SER A 186 34.11 -1.00 22.08
C SER A 186 33.59 0.25 21.38
N GLY A 187 32.51 0.84 21.92
CA GLY A 187 31.77 1.94 21.31
C GLY A 187 30.40 1.53 20.75
N ASN A 188 30.21 0.26 20.38
CA ASN A 188 28.87 -0.28 20.05
C ASN A 188 27.98 -0.49 21.29
N SER A 189 28.58 -0.62 22.46
CA SER A 189 27.87 -0.83 23.73
C SER A 189 26.82 0.27 23.94
N GLY A 190 25.59 -0.13 24.24
CA GLY A 190 24.40 0.69 24.38
C GLY A 190 23.62 0.90 23.08
N GLY A 191 24.22 0.60 21.92
CA GLY A 191 23.54 0.64 20.62
C GLY A 191 22.59 -0.54 20.44
N PRO A 192 21.62 -0.45 19.51
CA PRO A 192 20.62 -1.50 19.38
C PRO A 192 21.13 -2.69 18.55
N LEU A 193 20.69 -3.88 18.92
CA LEU A 193 20.61 -5.05 18.06
C LEU A 193 19.20 -5.09 17.47
N ILE A 194 19.05 -5.12 16.15
CA ILE A 194 17.75 -5.04 15.47
C ILE A 194 17.52 -6.20 14.50
N ASP A 195 16.24 -6.44 14.20
CA ASP A 195 15.83 -7.29 13.08
C ASP A 195 15.80 -6.54 11.73
N ASN A 196 15.46 -7.27 10.66
CA ASN A 196 15.29 -6.73 9.31
C ASN A 196 14.13 -5.71 9.18
N CYS A 197 13.30 -5.53 10.20
CA CYS A 197 12.23 -4.55 10.27
C CYS A 197 12.64 -3.28 11.05
N GLY A 198 13.90 -3.18 11.49
CA GLY A 198 14.37 -2.03 12.27
C GLY A 198 13.93 -2.04 13.73
N ARG A 199 13.40 -3.18 14.22
CA ARG A 199 12.86 -3.29 15.59
C ARG A 199 13.92 -3.78 16.55
N ILE A 200 13.93 -3.24 17.76
CA ILE A 200 14.93 -3.56 18.78
C ILE A 200 14.70 -4.98 19.31
N LEU A 201 15.72 -5.81 19.17
CA LEU A 201 15.82 -7.13 19.80
C LEU A 201 16.61 -7.06 21.11
N GLY A 202 17.55 -6.12 21.22
CA GLY A 202 18.34 -5.91 22.44
C GLY A 202 19.25 -4.68 22.37
N ALA A 203 20.00 -4.44 23.43
CA ALA A 203 21.05 -3.42 23.51
C ALA A 203 22.42 -4.10 23.57
N ASN A 204 23.25 -3.91 22.56
CA ASN A 204 24.60 -4.48 22.47
C ASN A 204 25.38 -4.07 23.72
N SER A 205 26.09 -5.01 24.37
CA SER A 205 26.91 -4.73 25.55
C SER A 205 28.36 -5.16 25.30
N PHE A 206 28.75 -6.37 25.68
CA PHE A 206 30.10 -6.90 25.53
C PHE A 206 30.18 -8.01 24.47
N GLY A 207 31.38 -8.26 23.93
CA GLY A 207 31.69 -9.42 23.10
C GLY A 207 32.65 -10.37 23.81
N SER A 208 32.73 -11.62 23.36
CA SER A 208 33.82 -12.51 23.77
C SER A 208 35.13 -12.02 23.16
N LEU A 209 36.12 -11.71 24.00
CA LEU A 209 37.50 -11.51 23.53
C LEU A 209 38.04 -12.88 23.09
N SER A 210 38.32 -13.01 21.80
CA SER A 210 39.02 -14.15 21.24
C SER A 210 40.50 -13.77 21.08
N ASP A 211 41.42 -14.62 21.54
CA ASP A 211 42.87 -14.43 21.38
C ASP A 211 43.34 -14.70 19.93
N GLY A 212 42.47 -14.44 18.94
CA GLY A 212 42.75 -14.51 17.51
C GLY A 212 42.39 -15.83 16.82
N ASN A 213 41.94 -16.86 17.56
CA ASN A 213 41.62 -18.19 17.01
C ASN A 213 40.18 -18.69 17.26
N ASP A 214 39.42 -18.05 18.14
CA ASP A 214 38.03 -18.42 18.45
C ASP A 214 37.01 -17.54 17.70
N ALA A 215 35.81 -18.08 17.48
CA ALA A 215 34.70 -17.32 16.92
C ALA A 215 34.27 -16.19 17.87
N GLU A 216 34.19 -14.96 17.33
CA GLU A 216 33.71 -13.80 18.08
C GLU A 216 32.17 -13.84 18.20
N PHE A 217 31.68 -13.82 19.44
CA PHE A 217 30.26 -13.65 19.72
C PHE A 217 29.99 -12.31 20.42
N GLY A 218 28.90 -11.66 20.05
CA GLY A 218 28.37 -10.49 20.74
C GLY A 218 27.22 -10.86 21.68
N PHE A 219 27.12 -10.11 22.79
CA PHE A 219 26.03 -10.19 23.74
C PHE A 219 25.23 -8.91 23.73
N ALA A 220 23.91 -9.03 23.68
CA ALA A 220 22.98 -7.92 23.85
C ALA A 220 22.04 -8.16 25.03
N VAL A 221 21.79 -7.14 25.85
CA VAL A 221 20.72 -7.12 26.85
C VAL A 221 19.40 -7.27 26.12
N SER A 222 18.56 -8.25 26.48
CA SER A 222 17.38 -8.57 25.66
C SER A 222 16.30 -7.48 25.68
N ALA A 223 15.44 -7.47 24.64
CA ALA A 223 14.25 -6.62 24.59
C ALA A 223 13.33 -6.80 25.81
N LYS A 224 13.30 -7.99 26.41
CA LYS A 224 12.52 -8.27 27.64
C LYS A 224 13.04 -7.46 28.83
N GLU A 225 14.36 -7.40 29.01
CA GLU A 225 14.99 -6.57 30.03
C GLU A 225 14.75 -5.08 29.78
N ILE A 226 14.89 -4.64 28.53
CA ILE A 226 14.64 -3.25 28.12
C ILE A 226 13.18 -2.86 28.42
N LEU A 227 12.20 -3.68 28.05
CA LEU A 227 10.78 -3.42 28.31
C LEU A 227 10.47 -3.39 29.82
N SER A 228 11.08 -4.30 30.60
CA SER A 228 10.94 -4.34 32.06
C SER A 228 11.52 -3.06 32.70
N PHE A 229 12.72 -2.66 32.28
CA PHE A 229 13.40 -1.45 32.72
C PHE A 229 12.59 -0.18 32.41
N LEU A 230 12.11 -0.03 31.17
CA LEU A 230 11.33 1.13 30.74
C LEU A 230 9.97 1.21 31.46
N ARG A 231 9.33 0.06 31.72
CA ARG A 231 8.10 0.01 32.51
C ARG A 231 8.32 0.48 33.95
N LYS A 232 9.41 0.05 34.60
CA LYS A 232 9.80 0.52 35.95
C LYS A 232 10.11 2.02 35.96
N ALA A 233 10.67 2.54 34.87
CA ALA A 233 10.93 3.98 34.69
C ALA A 233 9.69 4.80 34.28
N GLY A 234 8.52 4.18 34.10
CA GLY A 234 7.28 4.87 33.73
C GLY A 234 7.22 5.34 32.27
N VAL A 235 8.05 4.80 31.38
CA VAL A 235 8.12 5.19 29.96
C VAL A 235 7.21 4.30 29.12
N LYS A 236 6.28 4.92 28.39
CA LYS A 236 5.47 4.23 27.38
C LYS A 236 6.23 4.19 26.06
N VAL A 237 6.33 3.01 25.46
CA VAL A 237 7.11 2.78 24.24
C VAL A 237 6.36 1.92 23.24
N GLY A 238 6.73 2.06 21.97
CA GLY A 238 6.26 1.20 20.89
C GLY A 238 6.80 -0.23 21.07
N ALA A 239 5.93 -1.23 21.19
CA ALA A 239 6.27 -2.64 21.10
C ALA A 239 5.33 -3.39 20.15
N THR A 240 5.85 -4.38 19.41
CA THR A 240 5.07 -5.29 18.56
C THR A 240 5.65 -6.71 18.60
N ALA A 241 4.80 -7.73 18.52
CA ALA A 241 5.21 -9.13 18.45
C ALA A 241 4.95 -9.76 17.06
N THR A 242 4.44 -8.98 16.09
CA THR A 242 4.14 -9.47 14.74
C THR A 242 5.40 -9.96 14.03
N PRO A 243 5.38 -11.03 13.22
CA PRO A 243 6.53 -11.44 12.43
C PRO A 243 7.01 -10.34 11.47
N CYS A 244 8.33 -10.29 11.22
CA CYS A 244 8.90 -9.34 10.26
C CYS A 244 8.73 -9.87 8.82
N ARG A 245 7.96 -9.17 7.99
CA ARG A 245 7.68 -9.56 6.58
C ARG A 245 8.20 -8.54 5.60
N SER A 246 9.06 -8.88 4.64
CA SER A 246 9.72 -7.86 3.80
C SER A 246 8.73 -6.99 3.01
N ALA A 247 9.06 -5.71 2.79
CA ALA A 247 8.20 -4.81 2.01
C ALA A 247 7.97 -5.32 0.57
N ALA A 248 8.96 -5.99 -0.02
CA ALA A 248 8.87 -6.57 -1.36
C ALA A 248 7.90 -7.76 -1.42
N GLU A 249 7.89 -8.62 -0.39
CA GLU A 249 6.94 -9.73 -0.28
C GLU A 249 5.50 -9.21 -0.24
N ILE A 250 5.21 -8.30 0.69
CA ILE A 250 3.88 -7.68 0.85
C ILE A 250 3.43 -6.97 -0.44
N SER A 251 4.34 -6.26 -1.08
CA SER A 251 4.02 -5.54 -2.33
C SER A 251 3.70 -6.50 -3.47
N ARG A 252 4.40 -7.64 -3.57
CA ARG A 252 4.12 -8.67 -4.58
C ARG A 252 2.77 -9.33 -4.34
N GLU A 253 2.49 -9.77 -3.12
CA GLU A 253 1.21 -10.40 -2.77
C GLU A 253 0.02 -9.47 -3.02
N GLU A 254 0.15 -8.19 -2.67
CA GLU A 254 -0.90 -7.22 -2.92
C GLU A 254 -1.08 -6.96 -4.43
N GLN A 255 0.02 -6.87 -5.19
CA GLN A 255 -0.05 -6.72 -6.64
C GLN A 255 -0.74 -7.93 -7.30
N GLU A 256 -0.43 -9.15 -6.85
CA GLU A 256 -1.05 -10.38 -7.33
C GLU A 256 -2.56 -10.40 -7.03
N ARG A 257 -2.96 -9.99 -5.82
CA ARG A 257 -4.37 -9.84 -5.43
C ARG A 257 -5.09 -8.84 -6.31
N GLU A 258 -4.52 -7.64 -6.50
CA GLU A 258 -5.12 -6.61 -7.35
C GLU A 258 -5.24 -7.07 -8.80
N ASN A 259 -4.24 -7.76 -9.33
CA ASN A 259 -4.27 -8.34 -10.68
C ASN A 259 -5.37 -9.39 -10.81
N ALA A 260 -5.51 -10.28 -9.81
CA ALA A 260 -6.53 -11.30 -9.79
C ALA A 260 -7.95 -10.71 -9.74
N GLU A 261 -8.16 -9.67 -8.93
CA GLU A 261 -9.45 -8.99 -8.85
C GLU A 261 -9.78 -8.25 -10.16
N ARG A 262 -8.81 -7.57 -10.77
CA ARG A 262 -9.01 -6.96 -12.10
C ARG A 262 -9.36 -8.01 -13.15
N ALA A 263 -8.66 -9.13 -13.18
CA ALA A 263 -8.96 -10.24 -14.10
C ALA A 263 -10.37 -10.80 -13.87
N LYS A 264 -10.84 -10.84 -12.62
CA LYS A 264 -12.21 -11.27 -12.27
C LYS A 264 -13.25 -10.28 -12.78
N VAL A 265 -13.05 -8.98 -12.59
CA VAL A 265 -13.94 -7.93 -13.12
C VAL A 265 -14.00 -8.01 -14.64
N GLU A 266 -12.85 -8.08 -15.32
CA GLU A 266 -12.79 -8.23 -16.77
C GLU A 266 -13.48 -9.51 -17.26
N ALA A 267 -13.38 -10.61 -16.51
CA ALA A 267 -14.06 -11.86 -16.84
C ALA A 267 -15.59 -11.74 -16.67
N LEU A 268 -16.06 -11.04 -15.64
CA LEU A 268 -17.48 -10.75 -15.42
C LEU A 268 -18.04 -9.85 -16.53
N GLU A 269 -17.34 -8.78 -16.90
CA GLU A 269 -17.75 -7.89 -18.00
C GLU A 269 -17.81 -8.63 -19.36
N LYS A 270 -16.84 -9.51 -19.63
CA LYS A 270 -16.85 -10.37 -20.83
C LYS A 270 -18.02 -11.35 -20.82
N ALA A 271 -18.31 -11.97 -19.66
CA ALA A 271 -19.43 -12.88 -19.51
C ALA A 271 -20.78 -12.17 -19.72
N GLU A 272 -20.96 -10.99 -19.13
CA GLU A 272 -22.16 -10.16 -19.31
C GLU A 272 -22.32 -9.72 -20.77
N THR A 273 -21.24 -9.30 -21.41
CA THR A 273 -21.25 -8.91 -22.83
C THR A 273 -21.60 -10.10 -23.73
N ALA A 274 -21.06 -11.29 -23.44
CA ALA A 274 -21.38 -12.52 -24.17
C ALA A 274 -22.85 -12.93 -23.98
N GLU A 275 -23.37 -12.84 -22.76
CA GLU A 275 -24.78 -13.11 -22.47
C GLU A 275 -25.70 -12.12 -23.20
N ARG A 276 -25.37 -10.83 -23.18
CA ARG A 276 -26.12 -9.79 -23.90
C ARG A 276 -26.09 -10.03 -25.41
N GLY A 277 -24.94 -10.43 -25.97
CA GLY A 277 -24.80 -10.83 -27.36
C GLY A 277 -25.70 -12.02 -27.72
N ALA A 278 -25.67 -13.08 -26.91
CA ALA A 278 -26.50 -14.28 -27.12
C ALA A 278 -28.00 -13.98 -27.02
N LYS A 279 -28.43 -13.13 -26.08
CA LYS A 279 -29.82 -12.67 -25.98
C LYS A 279 -30.25 -11.90 -27.23
N THR A 280 -29.38 -11.02 -27.71
CA THR A 280 -29.65 -10.20 -28.92
C THR A 280 -29.77 -11.08 -30.16
N GLU A 281 -28.88 -12.07 -30.32
CA GLU A 281 -28.94 -13.01 -31.44
C GLU A 281 -30.21 -13.87 -31.41
N LYS A 282 -30.55 -14.42 -30.24
CA LYS A 282 -31.79 -15.19 -30.05
C LYS A 282 -33.03 -14.35 -30.39
N LEU A 283 -33.08 -13.12 -29.89
CA LEU A 283 -34.18 -12.19 -30.18
C LEU A 283 -34.28 -11.89 -31.68
N ARG A 284 -33.14 -11.66 -32.34
CA ARG A 284 -33.08 -11.45 -33.80
C ARG A 284 -33.60 -12.66 -34.58
N THR A 285 -33.24 -13.88 -34.16
CA THR A 285 -33.78 -15.11 -34.76
C THR A 285 -35.30 -15.19 -34.61
N THR A 286 -35.83 -14.94 -33.41
CA THR A 286 -37.28 -14.96 -33.16
C THR A 286 -38.03 -13.91 -33.98
N VAL A 287 -37.58 -12.65 -33.96
CA VAL A 287 -38.19 -11.56 -34.75
C VAL A 287 -38.14 -11.86 -36.25
N SER A 288 -37.05 -12.45 -36.74
CA SER A 288 -36.93 -12.86 -38.14
C SER A 288 -37.94 -13.96 -38.49
N GLN A 289 -38.14 -14.95 -37.61
CA GLN A 289 -39.12 -16.01 -37.82
C GLN A 289 -40.54 -15.46 -37.88
N ASP A 290 -40.88 -14.53 -36.98
CA ASP A 290 -42.20 -13.89 -36.94
C ASP A 290 -42.49 -13.09 -38.21
N ILE A 291 -41.51 -12.29 -38.68
CA ILE A 291 -41.66 -11.52 -39.94
C ILE A 291 -41.82 -12.45 -41.15
N ILE A 292 -41.09 -13.57 -41.21
CA ILE A 292 -41.24 -14.55 -42.29
C ILE A 292 -42.66 -15.12 -42.29
N ALA A 293 -43.17 -15.53 -41.12
CA ALA A 293 -44.53 -16.07 -40.99
C ALA A 293 -45.61 -15.04 -41.37
N GLU A 294 -45.47 -13.78 -40.93
CA GLU A 294 -46.38 -12.69 -41.33
C GLU A 294 -46.37 -12.48 -42.85
N ARG A 295 -45.19 -12.52 -43.49
CA ARG A 295 -45.07 -12.40 -44.94
C ARG A 295 -45.69 -13.57 -45.67
N GLU A 296 -45.44 -14.81 -45.24
CA GLU A 296 -46.03 -16.01 -45.84
C GLU A 296 -47.55 -15.97 -45.77
N ASN A 297 -48.12 -15.58 -44.63
CA ASN A 297 -49.56 -15.42 -44.46
C ASN A 297 -50.13 -14.35 -45.42
N GLN A 298 -49.49 -13.19 -45.53
CA GLN A 298 -49.95 -12.15 -46.45
C GLN A 298 -49.81 -12.56 -47.93
N MET A 299 -48.73 -13.27 -48.30
CA MET A 299 -48.55 -13.81 -49.65
C MET A 299 -49.62 -14.88 -49.97
N ALA A 300 -49.96 -15.74 -49.01
CA ALA A 300 -51.02 -16.74 -49.17
C ALA A 300 -52.40 -16.09 -49.35
N ILE A 301 -52.73 -15.06 -48.57
CA ILE A 301 -53.98 -14.31 -48.72
C ILE A 301 -54.02 -13.59 -50.07
N ALA A 302 -52.94 -12.92 -50.47
CA ALA A 302 -52.86 -12.26 -51.77
C ALA A 302 -53.00 -13.25 -52.94
N ALA A 303 -52.36 -14.41 -52.86
CA ALA A 303 -52.48 -15.47 -53.86
C ALA A 303 -53.91 -16.03 -53.94
N LEU A 304 -54.56 -16.25 -52.79
CA LEU A 304 -55.96 -16.68 -52.73
C LEU A 304 -56.89 -15.66 -53.38
N LEU A 305 -56.72 -14.37 -53.08
CA LEU A 305 -57.50 -13.28 -53.68
C LEU A 305 -57.29 -13.19 -55.21
N LEU A 306 -56.06 -13.42 -55.69
CA LEU A 306 -55.74 -13.45 -57.11
C LEU A 306 -56.42 -14.63 -57.81
N VAL A 307 -56.37 -15.83 -57.21
CA VAL A 307 -57.07 -17.01 -57.73
C VAL A 307 -58.58 -16.78 -57.77
N LEU A 308 -59.18 -16.23 -56.69
CA LEU A 308 -60.61 -15.90 -56.66
C LEU A 308 -60.98 -14.84 -57.70
N SER A 309 -60.10 -13.86 -57.94
CA SER A 309 -60.28 -12.87 -59.01
C SER A 309 -60.31 -13.54 -60.39
N LEU A 310 -59.37 -14.45 -60.68
CA LEU A 310 -59.35 -15.22 -61.95
C LEU A 310 -60.60 -16.09 -62.13
N VAL A 311 -61.07 -16.72 -61.06
CA VAL A 311 -62.33 -17.49 -61.07
C VAL A 311 -63.52 -16.58 -61.35
N ALA A 312 -63.58 -15.40 -60.74
CA ALA A 312 -64.64 -14.41 -60.97
C ALA A 312 -64.61 -13.85 -62.40
N VAL A 313 -63.43 -13.58 -62.98
CA VAL A 313 -63.26 -13.21 -64.39
C VAL A 313 -63.79 -14.31 -65.30
N SER A 314 -63.38 -15.56 -65.05
CA SER A 314 -63.81 -16.73 -65.84
C SER A 314 -65.32 -16.95 -65.76
N GLY A 315 -65.90 -16.81 -64.56
CA GLY A 315 -67.34 -16.86 -64.33
C GLY A 315 -68.09 -15.70 -65.02
N GLY A 316 -67.51 -14.49 -65.02
CA GLY A 316 -68.03 -13.34 -65.76
C GLY A 316 -68.10 -13.59 -67.26
N PHE A 317 -67.03 -14.13 -67.86
CA PHE A 317 -67.02 -14.55 -69.28
C PHE A 317 -68.09 -15.62 -69.57
N TYR A 318 -68.22 -16.64 -68.72
CA TYR A 318 -69.25 -17.68 -68.87
C TYR A 318 -70.68 -17.13 -68.78
N LEU A 319 -70.95 -16.15 -67.92
CA LEU A 319 -72.26 -15.51 -67.82
C LEU A 319 -72.60 -14.64 -69.05
N MET A 320 -71.60 -14.05 -69.71
CA MET A 320 -71.80 -13.32 -70.97
C MET A 320 -72.24 -14.25 -72.11
N THR A 321 -71.73 -15.49 -72.18
CA THR A 321 -72.16 -16.44 -73.23
C THR A 321 -73.61 -16.91 -73.04
N GLN A 322 -74.14 -16.85 -71.82
CA GLN A 322 -75.56 -17.10 -71.52
C GLN A 322 -76.47 -15.87 -71.65
N SER A 323 -75.99 -14.76 -72.22
CA SER A 323 -76.75 -13.49 -72.35
C SER A 323 -77.20 -12.84 -71.03
N LYS A 324 -76.63 -13.24 -69.88
CA LYS A 324 -76.95 -12.68 -68.55
C LYS A 324 -76.00 -11.51 -68.24
N ARG A 325 -76.27 -10.34 -68.83
CA ARG A 325 -75.37 -9.16 -68.81
C ARG A 325 -75.15 -8.53 -67.43
N ASN A 326 -76.21 -8.33 -66.65
CA ASN A 326 -76.12 -7.71 -65.32
C ASN A 326 -75.28 -8.52 -64.31
N PRO A 327 -75.47 -9.85 -64.15
CA PRO A 327 -74.61 -10.63 -63.25
C PRO A 327 -73.18 -10.80 -63.77
N ALA A 328 -72.94 -10.75 -65.09
CA ALA A 328 -71.58 -10.73 -65.64
C ALA A 328 -70.82 -9.44 -65.26
N ILE A 329 -71.46 -8.27 -65.31
CA ILE A 329 -70.87 -6.99 -64.87
C ILE A 329 -70.54 -7.03 -63.38
N ALA A 330 -71.43 -7.59 -62.55
CA ALA A 330 -71.17 -7.77 -61.12
C ALA A 330 -69.98 -8.70 -60.86
N ALA A 331 -69.83 -9.79 -61.63
CA ALA A 331 -68.68 -10.70 -61.52
C ALA A 331 -67.35 -10.03 -61.91
N PHE A 332 -67.32 -9.22 -62.97
CA PHE A 332 -66.12 -8.43 -63.32
C PHE A 332 -65.81 -7.34 -62.29
N GLY A 333 -66.83 -6.66 -61.75
CA GLY A 333 -66.67 -5.71 -60.65
C GLY A 333 -66.08 -6.37 -59.40
N GLY A 334 -66.60 -7.55 -59.03
CA GLY A 334 -66.05 -8.36 -57.94
C GLY A 334 -64.61 -8.81 -58.20
N ALA A 335 -64.29 -9.21 -59.43
CA ALA A 335 -62.93 -9.58 -59.82
C ALA A 335 -61.93 -8.42 -59.69
N ALA A 336 -62.33 -7.20 -60.08
CA ALA A 336 -61.50 -6.00 -59.94
C ALA A 336 -61.24 -5.64 -58.47
N VAL A 337 -62.26 -5.75 -57.60
CA VAL A 337 -62.11 -5.54 -56.15
C VAL A 337 -61.18 -6.58 -55.53
N LEU A 338 -61.33 -7.86 -55.90
CA LEU A 338 -60.44 -8.93 -55.43
C LEU A 338 -58.99 -8.74 -55.88
N LEU A 339 -58.78 -8.28 -57.13
CA LEU A 339 -57.45 -7.98 -57.66
C LEU A 339 -56.81 -6.78 -56.94
N LEU A 340 -57.57 -5.72 -56.69
CA LEU A 340 -57.12 -4.58 -55.90
C LEU A 340 -56.77 -5.01 -54.47
N GLY A 341 -57.61 -5.83 -53.84
CA GLY A 341 -57.36 -6.41 -52.53
C GLY A 341 -56.07 -7.25 -52.48
N ALA A 342 -55.83 -8.07 -53.50
CA ALA A 342 -54.60 -8.86 -53.61
C ALA A 342 -53.34 -7.96 -53.67
N VAL A 343 -53.39 -6.86 -54.44
CA VAL A 343 -52.28 -5.91 -54.55
C VAL A 343 -52.05 -5.19 -53.21
N ILE A 344 -53.11 -4.73 -52.54
CA ILE A 344 -53.00 -4.06 -51.24
C ILE A 344 -52.36 -4.99 -50.20
N VAL A 345 -52.86 -6.22 -50.08
CA VAL A 345 -52.31 -7.22 -49.12
C VAL A 345 -50.86 -7.57 -49.44
N PHE A 346 -50.50 -7.67 -50.72
CA PHE A 346 -49.11 -7.96 -51.11
C PHE A 346 -48.14 -6.81 -50.81
N LEU A 347 -48.62 -5.56 -50.92
CA LEU A 347 -47.82 -4.36 -50.64
C LEU A 347 -47.74 -4.05 -49.13
N SER A 348 -48.72 -4.49 -48.32
CA SER A 348 -48.72 -4.30 -46.86
C SER A 348 -47.78 -5.26 -46.10
N ARG A 349 -47.01 -6.09 -46.80
CA ARG A 349 -46.14 -7.08 -46.17
C ARG A 349 -44.97 -6.41 -45.45
N PRO A 350 -44.61 -6.89 -44.26
CA PRO A 350 -43.52 -6.30 -43.51
C PRO A 350 -42.20 -6.46 -44.29
N SER A 351 -41.37 -5.42 -44.22
CA SER A 351 -40.04 -5.41 -44.83
C SER A 351 -39.04 -6.13 -43.93
N PHE A 352 -38.04 -6.80 -44.51
CA PHE A 352 -36.94 -7.35 -43.71
C PHE A 352 -36.09 -6.26 -43.03
N SER A 353 -36.20 -5.00 -43.45
CA SER A 353 -35.58 -3.87 -42.76
C SER A 353 -36.15 -3.63 -41.35
N GLU A 354 -37.37 -4.09 -41.07
CA GLU A 354 -38.01 -3.93 -39.75
C GLU A 354 -37.43 -4.85 -38.68
N ILE A 355 -36.61 -5.85 -39.05
CA ILE A 355 -35.99 -6.80 -38.09
C ILE A 355 -35.14 -6.02 -37.09
N GLU A 356 -34.26 -5.14 -37.57
CA GLU A 356 -33.34 -4.38 -36.71
C GLU A 356 -34.10 -3.38 -35.82
N ASP A 357 -35.14 -2.74 -36.36
CA ASP A 357 -35.98 -1.79 -35.60
C ASP A 357 -36.73 -2.49 -34.45
N ARG A 358 -37.32 -3.67 -34.72
CA ARG A 358 -38.04 -4.45 -33.70
C ARG A 358 -37.11 -5.05 -32.65
N VAL A 359 -35.92 -5.51 -33.04
CA VAL A 359 -34.88 -5.96 -32.11
C VAL A 359 -34.40 -4.80 -31.23
N ALA A 360 -34.15 -3.62 -31.81
CA ALA A 360 -33.73 -2.44 -31.07
C ALA A 360 -34.80 -1.97 -30.05
N LEU A 361 -36.07 -1.97 -30.43
CA LEU A 361 -37.19 -1.62 -29.54
C LEU A 361 -37.31 -2.61 -28.38
N ALA A 362 -37.31 -3.91 -28.65
CA ALA A 362 -37.41 -4.95 -27.62
C ALA A 362 -36.20 -4.97 -26.66
N MET A 363 -35.00 -4.65 -27.16
CA MET A 363 -33.80 -4.48 -26.32
C MET A 363 -33.88 -3.22 -25.43
N LYS A 364 -34.53 -2.15 -25.91
CA LYS A 364 -34.70 -0.90 -25.16
C LYS A 364 -35.70 -1.06 -24.00
N GLU A 365 -36.83 -1.74 -24.24
CA GLU A 365 -37.82 -2.06 -23.20
C GLU A 365 -37.23 -2.94 -22.09
N GLY A 366 -36.29 -3.84 -22.41
CA GLY A 366 -35.57 -4.65 -21.42
C GLY A 366 -34.52 -3.88 -20.60
N SER A 367 -33.99 -2.77 -21.13
CA SER A 367 -32.92 -1.98 -20.51
C SER A 367 -33.42 -1.01 -19.44
N GLU A 368 -34.63 -0.44 -19.60
CA GLU A 368 -35.17 0.57 -18.67
C GLU A 368 -35.48 0.00 -17.26
N ASN A 369 -35.59 -1.33 -17.13
CA ASN A 369 -35.81 -2.02 -15.85
C ASN A 369 -34.52 -2.39 -15.08
N GLN A 370 -33.32 -2.19 -15.64
CA GLN A 370 -32.05 -2.57 -14.98
C GLN A 370 -31.20 -1.38 -14.48
N GLN A 371 -31.59 -0.14 -14.77
CA GLN A 371 -30.79 1.05 -14.45
C GLN A 371 -30.85 1.50 -12.97
N GLN A 372 -31.48 0.74 -12.08
CA GLN A 372 -31.59 1.04 -10.64
C GLN A 372 -30.80 0.04 -9.78
N ALA A 373 -29.48 -0.03 -9.96
CA ALA A 373 -28.57 -0.57 -8.94
C ALA A 373 -27.09 -0.29 -9.28
N ILE A 374 -26.65 0.97 -9.17
CA ILE A 374 -25.24 1.26 -8.93
C ILE A 374 -25.18 2.12 -7.68
N THR A 375 -25.19 1.47 -6.52
CA THR A 375 -24.89 2.12 -5.25
C THR A 375 -23.42 2.52 -5.26
N VAL A 376 -23.16 3.75 -5.71
CA VAL A 376 -21.91 4.47 -5.50
C VAL A 376 -21.72 4.65 -3.99
N ALA A 377 -20.49 4.41 -3.53
CA ALA A 377 -19.91 4.77 -2.23
C ALA A 377 -20.86 5.55 -1.30
N SER A 378 -21.41 4.89 -0.27
CA SER A 378 -22.35 5.55 0.63
C SER A 378 -21.61 6.27 1.76
N SER A 379 -21.76 7.58 1.87
CA SER A 379 -21.47 8.34 3.08
C SER A 379 -21.97 7.64 4.36
N GLY A 380 -21.21 7.76 5.44
CA GLY A 380 -21.56 7.17 6.72
C GLY A 380 -20.36 6.86 7.61
N LYS A 381 -20.66 6.24 8.75
CA LYS A 381 -19.66 5.80 9.72
C LYS A 381 -19.18 4.40 9.40
N TYR A 382 -17.88 4.19 9.54
CA TYR A 382 -17.18 2.94 9.32
C TYR A 382 -16.34 2.62 10.55
N GLN A 383 -16.31 1.33 10.89
CA GLN A 383 -15.37 0.75 11.83
C GLN A 383 -14.37 -0.07 11.02
N CYS A 384 -13.12 0.42 10.92
CA CYS A 384 -12.07 -0.24 10.19
C CYS A 384 -11.19 -1.06 11.13
N THR A 385 -11.05 -2.36 10.87
CA THR A 385 -10.23 -3.28 11.68
C THR A 385 -9.04 -3.73 10.87
N ILE A 386 -7.85 -3.73 11.49
CA ILE A 386 -6.63 -4.13 10.80
C ILE A 386 -6.69 -5.60 10.36
N ASN A 387 -6.31 -5.88 9.12
CA ASN A 387 -6.04 -7.23 8.64
C ASN A 387 -4.53 -7.50 8.79
N PRO A 388 -4.10 -8.28 9.79
CA PRO A 388 -2.68 -8.51 10.07
C PRO A 388 -1.99 -9.32 8.96
N ASP A 389 -2.71 -10.22 8.28
CA ASP A 389 -2.15 -11.05 7.20
C ASP A 389 -1.82 -10.24 5.95
N ARG A 390 -2.49 -9.09 5.79
CA ARG A 390 -2.25 -8.14 4.69
C ARG A 390 -1.42 -6.93 5.11
N SER A 391 -1.04 -6.85 6.39
CA SER A 391 -0.32 -5.71 6.95
C SER A 391 1.14 -6.04 7.26
N ARG A 392 2.02 -5.07 6.97
CA ARG A 392 3.38 -5.00 7.48
C ARG A 392 3.42 -4.00 8.62
N ILE A 393 3.41 -4.50 9.85
CA ILE A 393 3.41 -3.68 11.07
C ILE A 393 4.84 -3.57 11.62
N THR A 394 5.40 -2.37 11.66
CA THR A 394 6.74 -2.11 12.20
C THR A 394 6.74 -1.08 13.33
N VAL A 395 5.80 -0.14 13.34
CA VAL A 395 5.72 0.97 14.31
C VAL A 395 4.35 1.08 14.95
N SER A 396 3.28 0.88 14.19
CA SER A 396 1.92 1.15 14.63
C SER A 396 1.38 0.11 15.63
N GLN A 397 0.48 0.57 16.51
CA GLN A 397 -0.23 -0.25 17.51
C GLN A 397 -1.75 -0.16 17.40
N GLN A 398 -2.26 0.51 16.37
CA GLN A 398 -3.68 0.75 16.20
C GLN A 398 -4.35 -0.43 15.50
N ASN A 399 -5.24 -1.12 16.21
CA ASN A 399 -6.00 -2.25 15.65
C ASN A 399 -7.34 -1.82 15.03
N GLU A 400 -7.88 -0.70 15.51
CA GLU A 400 -9.20 -0.19 15.14
C GLU A 400 -9.12 1.29 14.76
N LEU A 401 -9.78 1.65 13.66
CA LEU A 401 -9.84 2.99 13.12
C LEU A 401 -11.30 3.37 12.83
N PRO A 402 -11.95 4.17 13.68
CA PRO A 402 -13.25 4.74 13.36
C PRO A 402 -13.08 5.82 12.27
N LEU A 403 -13.96 5.77 11.27
CA LEU A 403 -13.91 6.63 10.08
C LEU A 403 -15.32 7.11 9.73
N GLU A 404 -15.56 8.41 9.74
CA GLU A 404 -16.74 9.03 9.16
C GLU A 404 -16.41 9.54 7.76
N TRP A 405 -17.12 9.03 6.76
CA TRP A 405 -16.87 9.30 5.35
C TRP A 405 -18.04 10.05 4.71
N THR A 406 -17.71 10.96 3.80
CA THR A 406 -18.69 11.65 2.95
C THR A 406 -18.33 11.49 1.48
N ASP A 407 -19.33 11.51 0.60
CA ASP A 407 -19.16 11.24 -0.84
C ASP A 407 -18.19 12.22 -1.53
N GLY A 408 -18.03 13.42 -0.96
CA GLY A 408 -17.07 14.44 -1.39
C GLY A 408 -15.63 14.19 -0.94
N GLY A 409 -15.31 13.06 -0.29
CA GLY A 409 -13.96 12.72 0.16
C GLY A 409 -13.53 13.38 1.47
N CYS A 410 -14.47 13.95 2.22
CA CYS A 410 -14.20 14.50 3.54
C CYS A 410 -14.28 13.40 4.60
N VAL A 411 -13.22 13.31 5.40
CA VAL A 411 -13.05 12.36 6.50
C VAL A 411 -13.16 13.05 7.84
N ASN A 412 -13.99 12.49 8.73
CA ASN A 412 -14.22 12.94 10.11
C ASN A 412 -14.56 14.44 10.21
N GLY A 413 -15.19 15.00 9.17
CA GLY A 413 -15.52 16.43 9.07
C GLY A 413 -14.32 17.37 9.00
N ARG A 414 -13.08 16.86 8.86
CA ARG A 414 -11.85 17.64 9.07
C ARG A 414 -10.86 17.57 7.92
N THR A 415 -10.73 16.41 7.30
CA THR A 415 -9.63 16.16 6.35
C THR A 415 -10.18 15.85 4.97
N GLN A 416 -9.80 16.67 3.99
CA GLN A 416 -10.13 16.44 2.58
C GLN A 416 -9.15 15.48 1.93
N TYR A 417 -9.67 14.39 1.36
CA TYR A 417 -8.92 13.46 0.52
C TYR A 417 -9.09 13.86 -0.96
N GLY A 418 -8.03 13.70 -1.75
CA GLY A 418 -8.07 13.85 -3.21
C GLY A 418 -8.44 12.53 -3.88
N ARG A 419 -8.95 12.56 -5.11
CA ARG A 419 -9.44 11.36 -5.82
C ARG A 419 -8.54 10.99 -6.99
N ASP A 420 -8.15 9.72 -7.06
CA ASP A 420 -7.46 9.15 -8.21
C ASP A 420 -8.18 7.87 -8.65
N GLY A 421 -9.02 7.99 -9.67
CA GLY A 421 -9.95 6.93 -10.08
C GLY A 421 -10.96 6.57 -8.98
N ALA A 422 -10.90 5.32 -8.50
CA ALA A 422 -11.73 4.81 -7.40
C ALA A 422 -11.10 5.05 -6.01
N LYS A 423 -9.81 5.38 -5.95
CA LYS A 423 -9.05 5.49 -4.71
C LYS A 423 -9.01 6.95 -4.25
N TRP A 424 -9.39 7.17 -3.00
CA TRP A 424 -9.21 8.46 -2.35
C TRP A 424 -7.94 8.44 -1.53
N SER A 425 -7.19 9.53 -1.49
CA SER A 425 -5.91 9.58 -0.78
C SER A 425 -5.63 10.93 -0.14
N ARG A 426 -4.94 10.89 1.00
CA ARG A 426 -4.39 12.06 1.68
C ARG A 426 -3.01 11.74 2.21
N ILE A 427 -2.09 12.68 2.02
CA ILE A 427 -0.73 12.60 2.56
C ILE A 427 -0.57 13.52 3.78
N PHE A 428 0.10 13.01 4.80
CA PHE A 428 0.42 13.69 6.03
C PHE A 428 1.94 13.79 6.16
N VAL A 429 2.43 15.03 6.29
CA VAL A 429 3.84 15.33 6.54
C VAL A 429 3.92 16.15 7.82
N PRO A 430 4.04 15.55 9.01
CA PRO A 430 4.17 16.26 10.27
C PRO A 430 5.41 17.18 10.35
N ASN A 431 5.32 18.22 11.19
CA ASN A 431 6.43 19.17 11.41
C ASN A 431 7.50 18.62 12.35
N GLU A 432 7.11 17.80 13.32
CA GLU A 432 7.98 17.37 14.42
C GLU A 432 8.44 15.92 14.32
N GLU A 433 7.93 15.17 13.33
CA GLU A 433 8.25 13.76 13.12
C GLU A 433 8.92 13.57 11.77
N GLN A 434 9.79 12.56 11.67
CA GLN A 434 10.51 12.19 10.45
C GLN A 434 9.77 11.11 9.67
N THR A 435 8.47 11.31 9.48
CA THR A 435 7.59 10.36 8.81
C THR A 435 6.71 11.07 7.78
N VAL A 436 6.39 10.35 6.71
CA VAL A 436 5.35 10.70 5.76
C VAL A 436 4.35 9.56 5.72
N THR A 437 3.07 9.87 5.88
CA THR A 437 1.99 8.87 5.88
C THR A 437 1.03 9.14 4.74
N ILE A 438 0.70 8.13 3.94
CA ILE A 438 -0.34 8.19 2.92
C ILE A 438 -1.50 7.33 3.40
N ASN A 439 -2.63 7.98 3.66
CA ASN A 439 -3.87 7.29 3.95
C ASN A 439 -4.68 7.21 2.66
N SER A 440 -5.24 6.03 2.39
CA SER A 440 -6.12 5.83 1.25
C SER A 440 -7.39 5.10 1.64
N PHE A 441 -8.49 5.44 0.98
CA PHE A 441 -9.77 4.76 1.18
C PHE A 441 -10.40 4.41 -0.17
N GLN A 442 -10.89 3.18 -0.27
CA GLN A 442 -11.66 2.65 -1.41
C GLN A 442 -13.04 2.24 -0.87
N PRO A 443 -14.04 3.13 -0.96
CA PRO A 443 -15.36 2.88 -0.36
C PRO A 443 -16.10 1.70 -1.01
N ASP A 444 -15.90 1.49 -2.32
CA ASP A 444 -16.45 0.36 -3.10
C ASP A 444 -15.95 -0.99 -2.59
N ARG A 445 -14.69 -1.03 -2.13
CA ARG A 445 -14.06 -2.22 -1.53
C ARG A 445 -14.15 -2.26 0.00
N SER A 446 -14.67 -1.20 0.60
CA SER A 446 -14.64 -0.96 2.05
C SER A 446 -13.24 -1.22 2.65
N GLU A 447 -12.21 -0.73 1.96
CA GLU A 447 -10.81 -0.97 2.32
C GLU A 447 -10.11 0.36 2.60
N PHE A 448 -9.45 0.46 3.75
CA PHE A 448 -8.61 1.60 4.12
C PHE A 448 -7.16 1.13 4.22
N THR A 449 -6.22 1.91 3.67
CA THR A 449 -4.79 1.61 3.75
C THR A 449 -4.00 2.79 4.28
N GLU A 450 -3.01 2.49 5.11
CA GLU A 450 -2.04 3.46 5.62
C GLU A 450 -0.64 3.02 5.21
N GLU A 451 0.07 3.87 4.47
CA GLU A 451 1.45 3.64 4.05
C GLU A 451 2.37 4.65 4.73
N ARG A 452 3.31 4.17 5.53
CA ARG A 452 4.22 4.98 6.33
C ARG A 452 5.64 4.86 5.82
N TYR A 453 6.24 6.02 5.55
CA TYR A 453 7.62 6.18 5.12
C TYR A 453 8.38 6.86 6.24
N LEU A 454 9.47 6.23 6.67
CA LEU A 454 10.40 6.79 7.64
C LEU A 454 11.53 7.43 6.85
N LEU A 455 11.62 8.76 6.87
CA LEU A 455 12.53 9.52 6.01
C LEU A 455 13.69 10.15 6.80
N GLY A 456 14.78 10.48 6.11
CA GLY A 456 15.87 11.31 6.66
C GLY A 456 15.52 12.80 6.66
N LEU A 457 16.36 13.61 7.32
CA LEU A 457 16.10 15.07 7.46
C LEU A 457 15.97 15.80 6.13
N ASP A 458 16.80 15.47 5.14
CA ASP A 458 16.78 16.14 3.82
C ASP A 458 15.48 15.83 3.05
N ALA A 459 15.10 14.55 3.01
CA ALA A 459 13.85 14.12 2.39
C ALA A 459 12.62 14.73 3.10
N MET A 460 12.64 14.80 4.43
CA MET A 460 11.59 15.49 5.19
C MET A 460 11.54 16.99 4.89
N THR A 461 12.70 17.63 4.73
CA THR A 461 12.77 19.06 4.39
C THR A 461 12.13 19.32 3.03
N LYS A 462 12.44 18.49 2.02
CA LYS A 462 11.79 18.53 0.70
C LYS A 462 10.28 18.30 0.79
N ALA A 463 9.85 17.22 1.47
CA ALA A 463 8.44 16.89 1.62
C ALA A 463 7.64 18.01 2.31
N ARG A 464 8.21 18.63 3.36
CA ARG A 464 7.60 19.77 4.05
C ARG A 464 7.53 21.01 3.17
N ALA A 465 8.56 21.28 2.38
CA ALA A 465 8.57 22.38 1.42
C ALA A 465 7.53 22.20 0.31
N ILE A 466 7.34 20.97 -0.19
CA ILE A 466 6.26 20.66 -1.15
C ILE A 466 4.90 20.87 -0.48
N ARG A 467 4.66 20.27 0.70
CA ARG A 467 3.40 20.44 1.44
C ARG A 467 3.07 21.92 1.67
N GLN A 468 4.05 22.76 2.00
CA GLN A 468 3.83 24.20 2.25
C GLN A 468 3.29 24.97 1.04
N LYS A 469 3.50 24.46 -0.19
CA LYS A 469 2.91 25.05 -1.40
C LYS A 469 1.39 24.88 -1.46
N TYR A 470 0.84 23.94 -0.70
CA TYR A 470 -0.57 23.58 -0.71
C TYR A 470 -1.23 23.95 0.63
N GLY A 471 -2.32 24.72 0.58
CA GLY A 471 -2.91 25.36 1.77
C GLY A 471 -4.09 24.64 2.41
N ASN A 472 -4.58 23.53 1.85
CA ASN A 472 -5.84 22.94 2.29
C ASN A 472 -5.72 22.19 3.63
N LYS A 473 -6.47 22.66 4.62
CA LYS A 473 -6.57 22.10 5.98
C LYS A 473 -8.00 21.69 6.39
N ALA A 474 -8.99 21.83 5.52
CA ALA A 474 -10.40 21.61 5.85
C ALA A 474 -11.12 20.87 4.72
N CYS A 475 -12.28 20.30 5.05
CA CYS A 475 -13.17 19.73 4.04
C CYS A 475 -13.72 20.81 3.11
N THR A 476 -13.83 20.49 1.83
CA THR A 476 -14.25 21.46 0.82
C THR A 476 -14.88 20.76 -0.38
N ALA A 477 -15.80 21.47 -1.05
CA ALA A 477 -16.36 21.06 -2.33
C ALA A 477 -15.73 21.84 -3.52
N ASP A 478 -14.77 22.73 -3.26
CA ASP A 478 -14.10 23.53 -4.29
C ASP A 478 -13.20 22.65 -5.17
N ALA A 479 -13.53 22.58 -6.46
CA ALA A 479 -12.83 21.73 -7.43
C ALA A 479 -11.34 22.07 -7.58
N LYS A 480 -10.95 23.35 -7.47
CA LYS A 480 -9.54 23.75 -7.54
C LYS A 480 -8.78 23.25 -6.32
N VAL A 481 -9.39 23.37 -5.14
CA VAL A 481 -8.77 22.91 -3.90
C VAL A 481 -8.67 21.38 -3.86
N LEU A 482 -9.61 20.66 -4.47
CA LEU A 482 -9.52 19.20 -4.64
C LEU A 482 -8.34 18.80 -5.54
N ALA A 483 -8.18 19.48 -6.68
CA ALA A 483 -7.04 19.27 -7.58
C ALA A 483 -5.70 19.57 -6.88
N ASP A 484 -5.63 20.64 -6.09
CA ASP A 484 -4.44 20.99 -5.30
C ASP A 484 -4.06 19.85 -4.31
N VAL A 485 -5.04 19.15 -3.73
CA VAL A 485 -4.78 18.00 -2.84
C VAL A 485 -4.22 16.82 -3.62
N GLU A 486 -4.76 16.53 -4.80
CA GLU A 486 -4.27 15.45 -5.67
C GLU A 486 -2.84 15.72 -6.16
N ASP A 487 -2.57 16.94 -6.60
CA ASP A 487 -1.25 17.38 -7.05
C ASP A 487 -0.23 17.34 -5.91
N MET A 488 -0.63 17.73 -4.69
CA MET A 488 0.22 17.57 -3.50
C MET A 488 0.58 16.10 -3.25
N VAL A 489 -0.40 15.21 -3.29
CA VAL A 489 -0.18 13.76 -3.08
C VAL A 489 0.77 13.22 -4.14
N LYS A 490 0.55 13.54 -5.42
CA LYS A 490 1.41 13.12 -6.54
C LYS A 490 2.84 13.65 -6.39
N ALA A 491 2.98 14.96 -6.11
CA ALA A 491 4.27 15.62 -5.99
C ALA A 491 5.11 15.05 -4.84
N ILE A 492 4.51 14.81 -3.67
CA ILE A 492 5.24 14.23 -2.54
C ILE A 492 5.54 12.74 -2.81
N ARG A 493 4.59 11.96 -3.36
CA ARG A 493 4.81 10.54 -3.68
C ARG A 493 6.00 10.33 -4.63
N ALA A 494 6.22 11.24 -5.57
CA ALA A 494 7.37 11.19 -6.48
C ALA A 494 8.73 11.33 -5.76
N GLU A 495 8.76 11.92 -4.56
CA GLU A 495 9.98 12.06 -3.74
C GLU A 495 10.16 10.91 -2.73
N LEU A 496 9.18 10.01 -2.60
CA LEU A 496 9.23 8.92 -1.63
C LEU A 496 10.08 7.75 -2.16
N PRO A 497 10.75 7.01 -1.27
CA PRO A 497 11.39 5.75 -1.64
C PRO A 497 10.39 4.76 -2.25
N GLY A 498 10.86 3.91 -3.17
CA GLY A 498 10.00 2.89 -3.80
C GLY A 498 9.52 1.78 -2.85
N SER A 499 10.13 1.64 -1.67
CA SER A 499 9.70 0.70 -0.63
C SER A 499 9.14 1.44 0.57
N VAL A 500 8.04 0.92 1.12
CA VAL A 500 7.38 1.44 2.31
C VAL A 500 7.92 0.76 3.57
N ASN A 501 8.06 1.52 4.67
CA ASN A 501 8.52 0.96 5.95
C ASN A 501 7.40 0.19 6.66
N GLU A 502 6.18 0.70 6.59
CA GLU A 502 4.98 0.10 7.18
C GLU A 502 3.77 0.28 6.26
N ARG A 503 3.01 -0.80 6.09
CA ARG A 503 1.75 -0.79 5.34
C ARG A 503 0.70 -1.46 6.19
N LEU A 504 -0.34 -0.72 6.55
CA LEU A 504 -1.48 -1.23 7.29
C LEU A 504 -2.67 -1.31 6.33
N VAL A 505 -3.34 -2.44 6.34
CA VAL A 505 -4.56 -2.66 5.58
C VAL A 505 -5.68 -2.92 6.56
N TYR A 506 -6.76 -2.16 6.43
CA TYR A 506 -7.93 -2.27 7.27
C TYR A 506 -9.15 -2.64 6.43
N GLU A 507 -9.95 -3.54 6.98
CA GLU A 507 -11.27 -3.90 6.47
C GLU A 507 -12.31 -3.07 7.22
N CYS A 508 -13.08 -2.29 6.48
CA CYS A 508 -14.04 -1.33 7.03
C CYS A 508 -15.46 -1.90 6.95
N ALA A 509 -16.15 -1.96 8.08
CA ALA A 509 -17.58 -2.27 8.11
C ALA A 509 -18.38 -1.00 8.39
N ARG A 510 -19.46 -0.78 7.64
CA ARG A 510 -20.36 0.35 7.91
C ARG A 510 -21.10 0.11 9.23
N VAL A 511 -21.08 1.11 10.11
CA VAL A 511 -21.77 1.09 11.40
C VAL A 511 -23.13 1.76 11.21
N LYS A 512 -24.20 1.16 11.73
CA LYS A 512 -25.51 1.82 11.77
C LYS A 512 -25.47 2.95 12.79
N ASP A 513 -26.05 4.09 12.42
CA ASP A 513 -26.10 5.30 13.26
C ASP A 513 -26.81 5.10 14.60
#